data_AF-A0A4U9HW47-F1
#
_entry.id   AF-A0A4U9HW47-F1
#
_cell.length_a   1.000
_cell.length_b   1.000
_cell.length_c   1.000
_cell.angle_alpha   90.00
_cell.angle_beta   90.00
_cell.angle_gamma   90.00
#
_symmetry.space_group_name_H-M   'P 1'
#
loop_
_entity.id
_entity.type
_entity.pdbx_description
1 polymer ?
#
loop_
_entity_poly.entity_id
_entity_poly.type
_entity_poly.pdbx_seq_one_letter_code
_entity_poly.pdbx_strand_id
1 'polypeptide(L)'
;MTVGHAYQMLESQGRIVARPQSGYYVAARPTGQQPMPPAQVMRDEAVDINTYIFDVLQASRDPSVVPFASAFPIPVSFPYNS
;
A
#
# COMPACT_ATOMS: atom_id res chain seq x y z
N MET A 1 -9.56 11.00 34.06
CA MET A 1 -9.35 12.27 33.31
C MET A 1 -8.44 11.99 32.13
N THR A 2 -8.96 11.90 30.91
CA THR A 2 -8.15 11.52 29.73
C THR A 2 -8.52 12.32 28.48
N VAL A 3 -9.81 12.59 28.29
CA VAL A 3 -10.32 13.32 27.11
C VAL A 3 -9.86 14.78 27.08
N GLY A 4 -9.98 15.53 28.19
CA GLY A 4 -9.57 16.94 28.24
C GLY A 4 -8.08 17.16 27.95
N HIS A 5 -7.22 16.26 28.43
CA HIS A 5 -5.78 16.31 28.15
C HIS A 5 -5.48 16.07 26.66
N ALA A 6 -6.22 15.17 26.01
CA ALA A 6 -6.08 14.95 24.57
C ALA A 6 -6.45 16.19 23.76
N TYR A 7 -7.54 16.89 24.10
CA TYR A 7 -7.92 18.14 23.43
C TYR A 7 -6.87 19.24 23.62
N GLN A 8 -6.34 19.42 24.83
CA GLN A 8 -5.27 20.38 25.10
C GLN A 8 -4.00 20.07 24.30
N MET A 9 -3.63 18.78 24.19
CA MET A 9 -2.48 18.37 23.40
C MET A 9 -2.67 18.65 21.92
N LEU A 10 -3.86 18.34 21.37
CA LEU A 10 -4.18 18.60 19.96
C LEU A 10 -4.24 20.11 19.65
N GLU A 11 -4.74 20.92 20.58
CA GLU A 11 -4.77 22.38 20.45
C GLU A 11 -3.36 22.97 20.51
N SER A 12 -2.52 22.54 21.46
CA SER A 12 -1.13 22.99 21.56
C SER A 12 -0.27 22.66 20.33
N GLN A 13 -0.60 21.57 19.63
CA GLN A 13 0.04 21.16 18.38
C GLN A 13 -0.53 21.90 17.15
N GLY A 14 -1.52 22.78 17.34
CA GLY A 14 -2.22 23.46 16.27
C GLY A 14 -3.01 22.52 15.35
N ARG A 15 -3.36 21.31 15.82
CA ARG A 15 -4.15 20.34 15.02
C ARG A 15 -5.63 20.66 15.07
N ILE A 16 -6.10 21.26 16.14
CA ILE A 16 -7.49 21.71 16.32
C ILE A 16 -7.55 23.15 16.82
N VAL A 17 -8.66 23.83 16.56
CA VAL A 17 -8.93 25.21 16.96
C VAL A 17 -10.25 25.24 17.71
N ALA A 18 -10.25 25.78 18.93
CA ALA A 18 -11.47 26.03 19.69
C ALA A 18 -12.21 27.25 19.11
N ARG A 19 -13.50 27.10 18.83
CA ARG A 19 -14.42 28.19 18.48
C ARG A 19 -15.43 28.39 19.62
N PRO A 20 -15.54 29.60 20.19
CA PRO A 20 -16.54 29.89 21.22
C PRO A 20 -17.93 29.47 20.76
N GLN A 21 -18.67 28.73 21.61
CA GLN A 21 -20.02 28.23 21.34
C GLN A 21 -20.17 27.23 20.18
N SER A 22 -19.10 26.83 19.51
CA SER A 22 -19.15 25.89 18.38
C SER A 22 -18.22 24.67 18.53
N GLY A 23 -17.45 24.58 19.61
CA GLY A 23 -16.59 23.42 19.90
C GLY A 23 -15.24 23.48 19.17
N TYR A 24 -14.68 22.33 18.82
CA TYR A 24 -13.34 22.22 18.21
C TYR A 24 -13.43 21.88 16.72
N TYR A 25 -12.65 22.59 15.91
CA TYR A 25 -12.52 22.36 14.46
C TYR A 25 -11.10 21.91 14.12
N VAL A 26 -10.92 21.11 13.07
CA VAL A 26 -9.58 20.71 12.59
C VAL A 26 -8.91 21.89 11.91
N ALA A 27 -7.66 22.18 12.27
CA ALA A 27 -6.90 23.25 11.64
C ALA A 27 -6.58 22.90 10.17
N ALA A 28 -6.70 23.88 9.28
CA ALA A 28 -6.36 23.71 7.88
C ALA A 28 -4.85 23.43 7.76
N ARG A 29 -4.49 22.17 7.46
CA ARG A 29 -3.10 21.80 7.23
C ARG A 29 -2.74 22.26 5.81
N PRO A 30 -1.63 22.98 5.60
CA PRO A 30 -1.14 23.17 4.25
C PRO A 30 -0.92 21.78 3.66
N THR A 31 -1.59 21.49 2.54
CA THR A 31 -1.32 20.31 1.71
C THR A 31 0.03 20.51 1.03
N GLY A 32 1.09 20.60 1.83
CA GLY A 32 2.44 20.44 1.32
C GLY A 32 2.51 19.04 0.74
N GLN A 33 2.92 18.95 -0.53
CA GLN A 33 3.14 17.69 -1.22
C GLN A 33 3.88 16.74 -0.27
N GLN A 34 3.27 15.60 0.05
CA GLN A 34 4.02 14.53 0.69
C GLN A 34 5.20 14.20 -0.24
N PRO A 35 6.44 14.14 0.28
CA PRO A 35 7.56 13.72 -0.55
C PRO A 35 7.22 12.34 -1.10
N MET A 36 7.07 12.27 -2.43
CA MET A 36 6.85 11.02 -3.12
C MET A 36 8.08 10.15 -2.85
N PRO A 37 7.91 8.89 -2.42
CA PRO A 37 9.06 8.01 -2.25
C PRO A 37 9.85 7.97 -3.57
N PRO A 38 11.20 7.96 -3.52
CA PRO A 38 12.00 7.90 -4.73
C PRO A 38 11.57 6.65 -5.52
N ALA A 39 11.26 6.84 -6.81
CA ALA A 39 10.94 5.73 -7.67
C ALA A 39 12.11 4.75 -7.66
N GLN A 40 11.84 3.50 -7.28
CA GLN A 40 12.81 2.43 -7.38
C GLN A 40 13.01 2.13 -8.87
N VAL A 41 14.02 2.73 -9.47
CA VAL A 41 14.41 2.41 -10.85
C VAL A 41 15.13 1.07 -10.79
N MET A 42 14.45 -0.01 -11.19
CA MET A 42 15.12 -1.27 -11.46
C MET A 42 16.12 -1.05 -12.59
N ARG A 43 17.36 -1.48 -12.38
CA ARG A 43 18.41 -1.38 -13.40
C ARG A 43 18.08 -2.32 -14.54
N ASP A 44 18.37 -1.88 -15.75
CA ASP A 44 18.36 -2.70 -16.96
C ASP A 44 19.51 -3.70 -16.84
N GLU A 45 19.24 -4.87 -16.29
CA GLU A 45 20.20 -5.98 -16.35
C GLU A 45 20.09 -6.62 -17.73
N ALA A 46 21.24 -6.88 -18.36
CA ALA A 46 21.30 -7.61 -19.61
C ALA A 46 20.89 -9.07 -19.35
N VAL A 47 19.59 -9.32 -19.44
CA VAL A 47 19.01 -10.63 -19.23
C VAL A 47 19.20 -11.47 -20.49
N ASP A 48 19.95 -12.56 -20.39
CA ASP A 48 19.99 -13.58 -21.43
C ASP A 48 18.59 -14.22 -21.54
N ILE A 49 17.93 -13.95 -22.67
CA ILE A 49 16.54 -14.34 -22.95
C ILE A 49 16.34 -15.85 -22.77
N ASN A 50 17.33 -16.68 -23.16
CA ASN A 50 17.20 -18.12 -23.05
C ASN A 50 17.15 -18.58 -21.58
N THR A 51 18.05 -18.04 -20.76
CA THR A 51 18.09 -18.33 -19.32
C THR A 51 16.83 -17.84 -18.63
N TYR A 52 16.35 -16.64 -18.98
CA TYR A 52 15.16 -16.04 -18.39
C TYR A 52 13.86 -16.81 -18.68
N ILE A 53 13.72 -17.39 -19.87
CA ILE A 53 12.56 -18.23 -20.20
C ILE A 53 12.47 -19.44 -19.24
N PHE A 54 13.61 -20.07 -18.94
CA PHE A 54 13.63 -21.21 -18.01
C PHE A 54 13.31 -20.78 -16.58
N ASP A 55 13.83 -19.64 -16.12
CA ASP A 55 13.52 -19.09 -14.79
C ASP A 55 12.03 -18.78 -14.64
N VAL A 56 11.41 -18.14 -15.64
CA VAL A 56 9.98 -17.83 -15.63
C VAL A 56 9.15 -19.11 -15.64
N LEU A 57 9.50 -20.10 -16.47
CA LEU A 57 8.82 -21.40 -16.50
C LEU A 57 8.94 -22.15 -15.18
N GLN A 58 10.10 -22.09 -14.51
CA GLN A 58 10.32 -22.70 -13.21
C GLN A 58 9.53 -22.00 -12.10
N ALA A 59 9.54 -20.65 -12.08
CA ALA A 59 8.78 -19.87 -11.13
C ALA A 59 7.27 -20.10 -11.25
N SER A 60 6.75 -20.31 -12.46
CA SER A 60 5.33 -20.64 -12.68
C SER A 60 4.90 -21.98 -12.08
N ARG A 61 5.85 -22.88 -11.78
CA ARG A 61 5.59 -24.19 -11.18
C ARG A 61 5.62 -24.16 -9.66
N ASP A 62 6.02 -23.04 -9.06
CA ASP A 62 6.01 -22.87 -7.62
C ASP A 62 4.58 -22.57 -7.13
N PRO A 63 3.98 -23.41 -6.27
CA PRO A 63 2.63 -23.21 -5.77
C PRO A 63 2.47 -21.97 -4.87
N SER A 64 3.58 -21.38 -4.40
CA SER A 64 3.59 -20.13 -3.64
C SER A 64 3.61 -18.88 -4.53
N VAL A 65 3.95 -19.03 -5.81
CA VAL A 65 3.95 -17.95 -6.79
C VAL A 65 2.54 -17.87 -7.39
N VAL A 66 1.86 -16.75 -7.19
CA VAL A 66 0.53 -16.51 -7.77
C VAL A 66 0.70 -15.93 -9.17
N PRO A 67 0.39 -16.68 -10.25
CA PRO A 67 0.53 -16.17 -11.60
C PRO A 67 -0.58 -15.17 -11.91
N PHE A 68 -0.27 -13.87 -11.87
CA PHE A 68 -1.23 -12.80 -12.24
C PHE A 68 -1.67 -12.86 -13.71
N ALA A 69 -0.91 -13.55 -14.57
CA ALA A 69 -1.21 -13.74 -15.98
C ALA A 69 -1.91 -15.09 -16.28
N SER A 70 -2.22 -15.90 -15.26
CA SER A 70 -2.90 -17.18 -15.49
C SER A 70 -4.35 -16.95 -15.88
N ALA A 71 -4.72 -17.40 -17.07
CA ALA A 71 -6.11 -17.47 -17.51
C ALA A 71 -6.92 -18.56 -16.77
N PHE A 72 -6.25 -19.39 -15.96
CA PHE A 72 -6.87 -20.45 -15.16
C PHE A 72 -6.65 -20.19 -13.67
N PRO A 73 -7.71 -20.20 -12.85
CA PRO A 73 -7.55 -20.06 -11.42
C PRO A 73 -6.90 -21.33 -10.82
N ILE A 74 -6.30 -21.17 -9.64
CA ILE A 74 -5.62 -22.23 -8.87
C ILE A 74 -6.42 -23.56 -8.85
N PRO A 75 -5.78 -24.74 -8.98
CA PRO A 75 -6.47 -26.03 -9.18
C PRO A 75 -7.54 -26.36 -8.12
N VAL A 76 -7.36 -25.86 -6.89
CA VAL A 76 -8.29 -26.04 -5.75
C VAL A 76 -9.60 -25.26 -5.86
N SER A 77 -9.71 -24.37 -6.85
CA SER A 77 -10.90 -23.54 -7.10
C SER A 77 -11.69 -23.97 -8.34
N PHE A 78 -11.24 -25.02 -9.04
CA PHE A 78 -12.01 -25.58 -10.14
C PHE A 78 -13.06 -26.54 -9.57
N PRO A 79 -14.36 -26.23 -9.67
CA PRO A 79 -15.38 -27.16 -9.22
C PRO A 79 -15.37 -28.37 -10.15
N TYR A 80 -14.80 -29.49 -9.69
CA TYR A 80 -15.18 -30.80 -10.19
C TYR A 80 -16.62 -31.02 -9.76
N ASN A 81 -17.57 -30.72 -10.64
CA ASN A 81 -18.93 -31.25 -10.51
C ASN A 81 -19.10 -32.28 -11.62
N SER A 82 -19.17 -33.54 -11.16
CA SER A 82 -19.54 -34.82 -11.80
C SER A 82 -19.27 -35.05 -13.29
#